data_AF-A0A3G9H2K0-F1
#
_entry.id   AF-A0A3G9H2K0-F1
#
_cell.length_a   1.000
_cell.length_b   1.000
_cell.length_c   1.000
_cell.angle_alpha   90.00
_cell.angle_beta   90.00
_cell.angle_gamma   90.00
#
_symmetry.space_group_name_H-M   'P 1'
#
loop_
_entity.id
_entity.type
_entity.pdbx_description
1 polymer ?
#
loop_
_entity_poly.entity_id
_entity_poly.type
_entity_poly.pdbx_seq_one_letter_code
_entity_poly.pdbx_strand_id
1 'polypeptide(L)' 'MSKLYALSSALQLDEGLDRYELISTMEGSVIAGAGTMGRYGR' A
#
# COMPACT_ATOMS: atom_id res chain seq x y z
N MET A 1 -12.22 -0.19 2.28
CA MET A 1 -11.46 1.08 2.33
C MET A 1 -10.15 0.85 1.59
N SER A 2 -9.97 1.45 0.41
CA SER A 2 -8.79 1.25 -0.42
C SER A 2 -7.76 2.36 -0.19
N LYS A 3 -6.49 2.01 -0.24
CA LYS A 3 -5.36 2.95 -0.25
C LYS A 3 -4.47 2.64 -1.44
N LEU A 4 -3.97 3.67 -2.10
CA LEU A 4 -3.02 3.62 -3.20
C LEU A 4 -1.75 4.37 -2.78
N TYR A 5 -0.61 3.81 -3.13
CA TYR A 5 0.71 4.39 -2.84
C TYR A 5 1.49 4.49 -4.15
N ALA A 6 2.09 5.65 -4.42
CA ALA A 6 3.06 5.83 -5.48
C ALA A 6 4.46 5.62 -4.89
N LEU A 7 5.26 4.80 -5.57
CA LEU A 7 6.62 4.45 -5.16
C LEU A 7 7.66 5.09 -6.09
N SER A 8 8.83 5.44 -5.56
CA SER A 8 9.96 5.96 -6.32
C SER A 8 10.62 4.90 -7.22
N SER A 9 10.39 3.62 -6.96
CA SER A 9 10.99 2.49 -7.67
C SER A 9 10.11 1.25 -7.59
N ALA A 10 10.33 0.29 -8.50
CA ALA A 10 9.69 -1.01 -8.44
C ALA A 10 10.23 -1.84 -7.24
N LEU A 11 9.34 -2.57 -6.57
CA LEU A 11 9.69 -3.49 -5.48
C LEU A 11 9.63 -4.93 -6.00
N GLN A 12 10.58 -5.76 -5.58
CA GLN A 12 10.43 -7.21 -5.67
C GLN A 12 9.63 -7.68 -4.46
N LEU A 13 8.53 -8.38 -4.72
CA LEU A 13 7.64 -8.91 -3.70
C LEU A 13 7.51 -10.42 -3.91
N ASP A 14 7.58 -11.18 -2.82
CA ASP A 14 7.28 -12.60 -2.84
C ASP A 14 5.76 -12.84 -2.79
N GLU A 15 5.31 -13.93 -3.39
CA GLU A 15 3.92 -14.34 -3.27
C GLU A 15 3.58 -14.70 -1.82
N GLY A 16 2.42 -14.24 -1.34
CA GLY A 16 1.94 -14.56 0.01
C GLY A 16 2.38 -13.59 1.11
N LEU A 17 3.13 -12.53 0.78
CA LEU A 17 3.46 -11.43 1.68
C LEU A 17 2.21 -10.86 2.37
N ASP A 18 2.30 -10.67 3.69
CA ASP A 18 1.20 -10.07 4.42
C ASP A 18 1.18 -8.53 4.27
N ARG A 19 0.13 -7.90 4.81
CA ARG A 19 -0.03 -6.45 4.70
C ARG A 19 1.07 -5.66 5.44
N TYR A 20 1.52 -6.14 6.58
CA TYR A 20 2.53 -5.46 7.40
C TYR A 20 3.90 -5.56 6.75
N GLU A 21 4.25 -6.75 6.27
CA GLU A 21 5.47 -7.00 5.51
C GLU A 21 5.50 -6.13 4.26
N LEU A 22 4.40 -6.07 3.49
CA LEU A 22 4.31 -5.21 2.29
C LEU A 22 4.52 -3.72 2.63
N ILE A 23 3.92 -3.24 3.72
CA ILE A 23 4.08 -1.84 4.17
C ILE A 23 5.52 -1.57 4.60
N SER A 24 6.15 -2.50 5.31
CA SER A 24 7.56 -2.39 5.71
C SER A 24 8.48 -2.37 4.50
N THR A 25 8.23 -3.21 3.48
CA THR A 25 9.00 -3.20 2.22
C THR A 25 8.83 -1.90 1.43
N MET A 26 7.65 -1.26 1.49
CA MET A 26 7.42 0.03 0.85
C MET A 26 8.05 1.22 1.60
N GLU A 27 8.46 1.04 2.86
CA GLU A 27 8.99 2.12 3.70
C GLU A 27 10.24 2.75 3.08
N GLY A 28 10.31 4.09 3.08
CA GLY A 28 11.39 4.84 2.42
C GLY A 28 11.27 4.98 0.90
N SER A 29 10.37 4.24 0.25
CA SER A 29 10.14 4.32 -1.21
C SER A 29 8.85 5.06 -1.58
N VAL A 30 7.97 5.38 -0.62
CA VAL A 30 6.70 6.06 -0.88
C VAL A 30 6.92 7.55 -1.17
N ILE A 31 6.42 8.02 -2.31
CA ILE A 31 6.46 9.44 -2.71
C ILE A 31 5.10 10.13 -2.62
N ALA A 32 3.99 9.37 -2.69
CA ALA A 32 2.64 9.89 -2.50
C ALA A 32 1.69 8.78 -2.04
N GLY A 33 0.62 9.17 -1.34
CA GLY A 33 -0.44 8.26 -0.91
C GLY A 33 -1.82 8.87 -1.10
N ALA A 34 -2.78 8.06 -1.52
CA ALA A 34 -4.19 8.42 -1.65
C ALA A 34 -5.07 7.35 -1.01
N GLY A 35 -6.18 7.75 -0.40
CA GLY A 35 -7.12 6.81 0.23
C GLY A 35 -8.55 7.26 0.00
N THR A 36 -9.44 6.29 -0.20
CA THR A 36 -10.87 6.53 -0.29
C THR A 36 -11.60 5.78 0.81
N MET A 37 -12.52 6.49 1.47
CA MET A 37 -13.36 5.92 2.52
C MET A 37 -14.79 5.81 2.01
N GLY A 38 -15.18 4.61 1.59
CA GLY A 38 -16.57 4.30 1.29
C GLY A 38 -17.35 4.14 2.60
N ARG A 39 -18.49 4.83 2.72
CA ARG A 39 -19.47 4.58 3.77
C ARG A 39 -20.40 3.46 3.29
N TYR A 40 -20.30 2.28 3.89
CA TYR A 40 -21.29 1.23 3.66
C TYR A 40 -22.44 1.42 4.67
N GLY A 41 -23.66 1.62 4.15
CA GLY A 41 -24.87 1.60 4.97
C GLY A 41 -25.16 0.18 5.47
N ARG A 42 -25.92 0.07 6.56
CA ARG A 42 -26.43 -1.21 7.03
C ARG A 42 -27.40 -1.82 6.02
#